data_AF-A0A183A4B6-F1
#
_entry.id   AF-A0A183A4B6-F1
#
_cell.length_a   1.000
_cell.length_b   1.000
_cell.length_c   1.000
_cell.angle_alpha   90.00
_cell.angle_beta   90.00
_cell.angle_gamma   90.00
#
_symmetry.space_group_name_H-M   'P 1'
#
loop_
_entity.id
_entity.type
_entity.pdbx_description
1 polymer ?
#
loop_
_entity_poly.entity_id
_entity_poly.type
_entity_poly.pdbx_seq_one_letter_code
_entity_poly.pdbx_strand_id
1 'polypeptide(L)'
;MQTKKQDLEDNIELCSKKLDRAEKLISGLGGEKTRWTEAAASLKNRYHNIIGDVLLSAGVVAYLGPFTVDFRTGIQQEWHQLCMKLEVPCSDTFRISDTLGDPVKIRSWNIAGLPVDSFSIDNGIIVTNSDRWSLCIDPQGEMVFS
;
A
#
# COMPACT_ATOMS: atom_id res chain seq x y z
N MET A 1 -25.38 16.60 -59.02
CA MET A 1 -25.65 17.40 -57.79
C MET A 1 -25.83 16.52 -56.55
N GLN A 2 -26.49 15.36 -56.63
CA GLN A 2 -26.68 14.45 -55.49
C GLN A 2 -25.38 13.86 -54.91
N THR A 3 -24.41 13.48 -55.75
CA THR A 3 -23.13 12.89 -55.30
C THR A 3 -22.32 13.81 -54.39
N LYS A 4 -22.19 15.09 -54.76
CA LYS A 4 -21.50 16.10 -53.93
C LYS A 4 -22.18 16.33 -52.59
N LYS A 5 -23.51 16.19 -52.53
CA LYS A 5 -24.28 16.33 -51.29
C LYS A 5 -24.03 15.13 -50.37
N GLN A 6 -24.03 13.93 -50.94
CA GLN A 6 -23.71 12.69 -50.23
C GLN A 6 -22.28 12.70 -49.67
N ASP A 7 -21.29 13.10 -50.48
CA ASP A 7 -19.89 13.21 -50.04
C ASP A 7 -19.71 14.21 -48.89
N LEU A 8 -20.50 15.30 -48.88
CA LEU A 8 -20.51 16.28 -47.80
C LEU A 8 -21.12 15.71 -46.52
N GLU A 9 -22.23 15.00 -46.63
CA GLU A 9 -22.88 14.33 -45.49
C GLU A 9 -21.97 13.27 -44.87
N ASP A 10 -21.30 12.45 -45.69
CA ASP A 10 -20.36 11.42 -45.23
C ASP A 10 -19.13 12.03 -44.54
N ASN A 11 -18.60 13.15 -45.05
CA ASN A 11 -17.48 13.86 -44.43
C ASN A 11 -17.86 14.50 -43.09
N ILE A 12 -19.08 15.04 -42.98
CA ILE A 12 -19.61 15.59 -41.73
C ILE A 12 -19.76 14.46 -40.69
N GLU A 13 -20.29 13.31 -41.09
CA GLU A 13 -20.46 12.16 -40.20
C GLU A 13 -19.11 11.61 -39.72
N LEU A 14 -18.12 11.49 -40.63
CA LEU A 14 -16.77 11.06 -40.29
C LEU A 14 -16.09 12.04 -39.32
N CYS A 15 -16.26 13.34 -39.54
CA CYS A 15 -15.71 14.38 -38.67
C CYS A 15 -16.33 14.33 -37.27
N SER A 16 -17.65 14.17 -37.19
CA SER A 16 -18.39 14.02 -35.93
C SER A 16 -17.90 12.81 -35.12
N LYS A 17 -17.73 11.64 -35.77
CA LYS A 17 -17.18 10.44 -35.12
C LYS A 17 -15.75 10.63 -34.63
N LYS A 18 -14.92 11.41 -35.34
CA LYS A 18 -13.55 11.73 -34.90
C LYS A 18 -13.54 12.65 -33.68
N LEU A 19 -14.42 13.67 -33.66
CA LEU A 19 -14.58 14.57 -32.52
C LEU A 19 -15.03 13.82 -31.26
N ASP A 20 -16.05 12.96 -31.37
CA ASP A 20 -16.56 12.16 -30.23
C ASP A 20 -15.47 11.23 -29.65
N ARG A 21 -14.63 10.64 -30.50
CA ARG A 21 -13.47 9.84 -30.05
C ARG A 21 -12.39 10.68 -29.37
N ALA A 22 -12.09 11.86 -29.92
CA ALA A 22 -11.10 12.78 -29.36
C ALA A 22 -11.56 13.32 -27.99
N GLU A 23 -12.85 13.65 -27.85
CA GLU A 23 -13.45 14.08 -26.59
C GLU A 23 -13.36 12.99 -25.52
N LYS A 24 -13.70 11.74 -25.86
CA LYS A 24 -13.54 10.59 -24.95
C LYS A 24 -12.08 10.38 -24.51
N LEU A 25 -11.14 10.53 -25.43
CA LEU A 25 -9.70 10.44 -25.11
C LEU A 25 -9.27 11.59 -24.19
N ILE A 26 -9.67 12.83 -24.48
CA ILE A 26 -9.33 14.00 -23.65
C ILE A 26 -9.94 13.86 -22.25
N SER A 27 -11.19 13.42 -22.16
CA SER A 27 -11.89 13.16 -20.90
C SER A 27 -11.20 12.05 -20.09
N GLY A 28 -10.85 10.94 -20.73
CA GLY A 28 -10.09 9.85 -20.11
C GLY A 28 -8.70 10.30 -19.63
N LEU A 29 -7.99 11.08 -20.44
CA LEU A 29 -6.67 11.61 -20.11
C LEU A 29 -6.73 12.65 -18.97
N GLY A 30 -7.82 13.41 -18.87
CA GLY A 30 -8.08 14.33 -17.77
C GLY A 30 -8.22 13.60 -16.43
N GLY A 31 -8.99 12.52 -16.39
CA GLY A 31 -9.13 11.67 -15.20
C GLY A 31 -7.81 11.00 -14.81
N GLU A 32 -7.07 10.48 -15.79
CA GLU A 32 -5.73 9.91 -15.60
C GLU A 32 -4.77 10.93 -15.00
N LYS A 33 -4.72 12.16 -15.53
CA LYS A 33 -3.88 13.25 -15.04
C LYS A 33 -4.18 13.58 -13.57
N THR A 34 -5.46 13.70 -13.19
CA THR A 34 -5.85 13.97 -11.80
C THR A 34 -5.37 12.85 -10.87
N ARG A 35 -5.65 11.59 -11.24
CA ARG A 35 -5.24 10.41 -10.46
C ARG A 35 -3.72 10.34 -10.26
N TRP A 36 -2.95 10.60 -11.31
CA TRP A 36 -1.48 10.58 -11.23
C TRP A 36 -0.94 11.74 -10.39
N THR A 37 -1.60 12.90 -10.44
CA THR A 37 -1.25 14.06 -9.60
C THR A 37 -1.48 13.75 -8.12
N GLU A 38 -2.62 13.15 -7.79
CA GLU A 38 -2.94 12.69 -6.43
C GLU A 38 -1.97 11.59 -5.96
N ALA A 39 -1.67 10.61 -6.82
CA ALA A 39 -0.71 9.56 -6.53
C ALA A 39 0.70 10.12 -6.27
N ALA A 40 1.15 11.08 -7.08
CA ALA A 40 2.44 11.74 -6.89
C ALA A 40 2.50 12.52 -5.57
N ALA A 41 1.42 13.22 -5.20
CA ALA A 41 1.32 13.91 -3.92
C ALA A 41 1.38 12.94 -2.73
N SER A 42 0.63 11.83 -2.81
CA SER A 42 0.65 10.77 -1.79
C SER A 42 2.04 10.13 -1.67
N LEU A 43 2.70 9.84 -2.79
CA LEU A 43 4.05 9.28 -2.81
C LEU A 43 5.07 10.24 -2.19
N LYS A 44 4.95 11.55 -2.44
CA LYS A 44 5.82 12.55 -1.82
C LYS A 44 5.66 12.56 -0.30
N ASN A 45 4.44 12.48 0.20
CA ASN A 45 4.19 12.40 1.65
C ASN A 45 4.77 11.11 2.25
N ARG A 46 4.55 9.97 1.60
CA ARG A 46 5.15 8.69 2.02
C ARG A 46 6.67 8.75 2.03
N TYR A 47 7.29 9.34 1.01
CA TYR A 47 8.73 9.48 0.93
C TYR A 47 9.30 10.34 2.06
N HIS A 48 8.58 11.37 2.51
CA HIS A 48 9.00 12.17 3.66
C HIS A 48 8.98 11.37 4.96
N ASN A 49 7.93 10.57 5.16
CA ASN A 49 7.68 9.82 6.41
C ASN A 49 8.41 8.47 6.49
N ILE A 50 8.98 8.00 5.37
CA ILE A 50 9.54 6.65 5.27
C ILE A 50 10.68 6.38 6.26
N ILE A 51 11.40 7.43 6.68
CA ILE A 51 12.55 7.29 7.58
C ILE A 51 12.09 6.77 8.95
N GLY A 52 11.08 7.40 9.56
CA GLY A 52 10.52 6.96 10.83
C GLY A 52 9.78 5.62 10.70
N ASP A 53 9.04 5.43 9.61
CA ASP A 53 8.29 4.19 9.39
C ASP A 53 9.23 2.98 9.25
N VAL A 54 10.37 3.12 8.56
CA VAL A 54 11.39 2.08 8.44
C VAL A 54 12.10 1.85 9.78
N LEU A 55 12.42 2.91 10.52
CA LEU A 55 13.04 2.80 11.85
C LEU A 55 12.18 1.97 12.80
N LEU A 56 10.88 2.31 12.90
CA LEU A 56 9.92 1.59 13.72
C LEU A 56 9.77 0.14 13.26
N SER A 57 9.60 -0.09 11.96
CA SER A 57 9.48 -1.44 11.39
C SER A 57 10.69 -2.32 11.67
N ALA A 58 11.90 -1.78 11.51
CA ALA A 58 13.13 -2.49 11.80
C ALA A 58 13.23 -2.87 13.29
N GLY A 59 12.85 -1.96 14.19
CA GLY A 59 12.78 -2.26 15.62
C GLY A 59 11.78 -3.38 15.95
N VAL A 60 10.62 -3.38 15.30
CA VAL A 60 9.60 -4.43 15.48
C VAL A 60 10.15 -5.80 15.06
N VAL A 61 10.73 -5.90 13.87
CA VAL A 61 11.29 -7.17 13.37
C VAL A 61 12.47 -7.65 14.21
N ALA A 62 13.34 -6.74 14.65
CA ALA A 62 14.55 -7.10 15.39
C ALA A 62 14.30 -7.48 16.86
N TYR A 63 13.34 -6.84 17.54
CA TYR A 63 13.18 -6.96 18.99
C TYR A 63 11.83 -7.53 19.42
N LEU A 64 10.78 -7.33 18.64
CA LEU A 64 9.41 -7.53 19.12
C LEU A 64 8.79 -8.87 18.71
N GLY A 65 9.39 -9.61 17.77
CA GLY A 65 8.94 -10.95 17.38
C GLY A 65 8.49 -11.85 18.55
N PRO A 66 9.28 -11.97 19.65
CA PRO A 66 9.02 -12.91 20.75
C PRO A 66 7.83 -12.59 21.63
N PHE A 67 7.24 -11.42 21.47
CA PHE A 67 6.25 -10.90 22.41
C PHE A 67 4.83 -11.04 21.89
N THR A 68 3.87 -11.03 22.82
CA THR A 68 2.43 -11.05 22.51
C THR A 68 2.00 -9.77 21.80
N VAL A 69 0.86 -9.81 21.10
CA VAL A 69 0.31 -8.67 20.35
C VAL A 69 0.13 -7.45 21.23
N ASP A 70 -0.45 -7.62 22.41
CA ASP A 70 -0.75 -6.51 23.31
C ASP A 70 0.55 -5.81 23.74
N PHE A 71 1.58 -6.58 24.05
CA PHE A 71 2.89 -6.04 24.42
C PHE A 71 3.53 -5.32 23.23
N ARG A 72 3.51 -5.92 22.04
CA ARG A 72 4.03 -5.30 20.82
C ARG A 72 3.34 -3.99 20.51
N THR A 73 2.01 -3.95 20.63
CA THR A 73 1.19 -2.77 20.34
C THR A 73 1.51 -1.64 21.30
N GLY A 74 1.68 -1.93 22.60
CA GLY A 74 2.11 -0.94 23.59
C GLY A 74 3.46 -0.33 23.25
N ILE A 75 4.47 -1.16 22.98
CA ILE A 75 5.83 -0.68 22.64
C ILE A 75 5.84 0.09 21.31
N GLN A 76 5.12 -0.38 20.29
CA GLN A 76 5.00 0.33 19.02
C GLN A 76 4.40 1.73 19.20
N GLN A 77 3.36 1.87 20.03
CA GLN A 77 2.77 3.16 20.36
C GLN A 77 3.76 4.07 21.10
N GLU A 78 4.47 3.54 22.10
CA GLU A 78 5.49 4.31 22.82
C GLU A 78 6.60 4.81 21.89
N TRP A 79 7.12 3.95 21.01
CA TRP A 79 8.15 4.32 20.05
C TRP A 79 7.65 5.32 19.00
N HIS A 80 6.41 5.17 18.54
CA HIS A 80 5.78 6.12 17.62
C HIS A 80 5.63 7.50 18.27
N GLN A 81 5.14 7.57 19.51
CA GLN A 81 5.06 8.81 20.28
C GLN A 81 6.45 9.43 20.52
N LEU A 82 7.47 8.60 20.75
CA LEU A 82 8.84 9.08 20.88
C LEU A 82 9.37 9.68 19.56
N CYS A 83 9.08 9.03 18.41
CA CYS A 83 9.44 9.56 17.10
C CYS A 83 8.79 10.93 16.85
N MET A 84 7.50 11.07 17.18
CA MET A 84 6.79 12.34 17.09
C MET A 84 7.41 13.42 17.99
N LYS A 85 7.75 13.06 19.24
CA LYS A 85 8.38 13.98 20.20
C LYS A 85 9.78 14.43 19.76
N LEU A 86 10.52 13.55 19.08
CA LEU A 86 11.85 13.83 18.55
C LEU A 86 11.82 14.47 17.16
N GLU A 87 10.63 14.82 16.65
CA GLU A 87 10.43 15.41 15.33
C GLU A 87 10.99 14.54 14.18
N VAL A 88 11.01 13.22 14.38
CA VAL A 88 11.35 12.26 13.33
C VAL A 88 10.14 12.14 12.39
N PRO A 89 10.30 12.38 11.08
CA PRO A 89 9.22 12.20 10.12
C PRO A 89 8.73 10.76 10.10
N CYS A 90 7.47 10.55 10.50
CA CYS A 90 6.80 9.25 10.49
C CYS A 90 5.33 9.45 10.09
N SER A 91 4.69 8.37 9.63
CA SER A 91 3.28 8.41 9.31
C SER A 91 2.43 8.64 10.56
N ASP A 92 1.31 9.37 10.42
CA ASP A 92 0.39 9.66 11.53
C ASP A 92 -0.12 8.40 12.21
N THR A 93 -0.33 7.34 11.40
CA THR A 93 -0.65 6.00 11.87
C THR A 93 0.42 5.05 11.37
N PHE A 94 1.20 4.49 12.28
CA PHE A 94 2.21 3.49 11.95
C PHE A 94 1.57 2.11 11.78
N ARG A 95 1.93 1.43 10.69
CA ARG A 95 1.59 0.03 10.43
C ARG A 95 2.76 -0.65 9.75
N ILE A 96 3.23 -1.76 10.32
CA ILE A 96 4.34 -2.52 9.73
C ILE A 96 3.98 -3.09 8.35
N SER A 97 2.71 -3.43 8.14
CA SER A 97 2.20 -3.91 6.84
C SER A 97 2.23 -2.85 5.74
N ASP A 98 2.14 -1.56 6.07
CA ASP A 98 2.26 -0.49 5.07
C ASP A 98 3.72 -0.26 4.65
N THR A 99 4.70 -0.63 5.49
CA THR A 99 6.13 -0.43 5.25
C THR A 99 6.83 -1.68 4.69
N LEU A 100 6.61 -2.84 5.30
CA LEU A 100 7.27 -4.11 4.97
C LEU A 100 6.34 -5.14 4.32
N GLY A 101 5.04 -4.86 4.25
CA GLY A 101 4.07 -5.77 3.64
C GLY A 101 4.14 -5.74 2.12
N ASP A 102 4.31 -6.93 1.52
CA ASP A 102 4.11 -7.13 0.08
C ASP A 102 2.69 -7.68 -0.15
N PRO A 103 1.79 -6.93 -0.81
CA PRO A 103 0.42 -7.38 -1.07
C PRO A 103 0.32 -8.72 -1.79
N VAL A 104 1.29 -9.05 -2.65
CA VAL A 104 1.33 -10.33 -3.39
C VAL A 104 1.67 -11.47 -2.44
N LYS A 105 2.66 -11.29 -1.57
CA LYS A 105 3.01 -12.29 -0.54
C LYS A 105 1.90 -12.47 0.48
N ILE A 106 1.32 -11.38 0.98
CA ILE A 106 0.18 -11.43 1.92
C ILE A 106 -0.97 -12.21 1.31
N ARG A 107 -1.31 -11.95 0.04
CA ARG A 107 -2.34 -12.71 -0.67
C ARG A 107 -1.99 -14.19 -0.79
N SER A 108 -0.73 -14.53 -1.04
CA SER A 108 -0.28 -15.93 -1.10
C SER A 108 -0.44 -16.64 0.25
N TRP A 109 -0.15 -15.97 1.37
CA TRP A 109 -0.35 -16.51 2.70
C TRP A 109 -1.83 -16.72 3.02
N ASN A 110 -2.68 -15.77 2.65
CA ASN A 110 -4.12 -15.89 2.85
C ASN A 110 -4.70 -17.08 2.08
N ILE A 111 -4.25 -17.31 0.85
CA ILE A 111 -4.62 -18.50 0.07
C ILE A 111 -4.11 -19.79 0.73
N ALA A 112 -2.94 -19.75 1.38
CA ALA A 112 -2.36 -20.86 2.12
C ALA A 112 -2.97 -21.08 3.51
N GLY A 113 -3.98 -20.29 3.91
CA GLY A 113 -4.70 -20.46 5.17
C GLY A 113 -4.29 -19.54 6.31
N LEU A 114 -3.40 -18.56 6.06
CA LEU A 114 -3.15 -17.49 7.03
C LEU A 114 -4.43 -16.64 7.19
N PRO A 115 -4.90 -16.37 8.42
CA PRO A 115 -6.04 -15.49 8.62
C PRO A 115 -5.75 -14.05 8.13
N VAL A 116 -6.80 -13.36 7.68
CA VAL A 116 -6.71 -12.01 7.08
C VAL A 116 -6.64 -10.87 8.11
N ASP A 117 -6.55 -11.19 9.40
CA ASP A 117 -6.44 -10.18 10.45
C ASP A 117 -5.04 -9.55 10.47
N SER A 118 -4.97 -8.32 10.99
CA SER A 118 -3.71 -7.56 11.03
C SER A 118 -2.61 -8.27 11.82
N PHE A 119 -2.95 -9.02 12.86
CA PHE A 119 -1.96 -9.70 13.68
C PHE A 119 -1.32 -10.87 12.94
N SER A 120 -2.13 -11.73 12.29
CA SER A 120 -1.64 -12.83 11.47
C SER A 120 -0.73 -12.33 10.34
N ILE A 121 -1.12 -11.22 9.70
CA ILE A 121 -0.32 -10.58 8.65
C ILE A 121 0.99 -10.02 9.21
N ASP A 122 0.96 -9.30 10.33
CA ASP A 122 2.16 -8.73 10.96
C ASP A 122 3.14 -9.83 11.40
N ASN A 123 2.61 -10.93 11.92
CA ASN A 123 3.36 -12.14 12.22
C ASN A 123 4.05 -12.72 10.97
N GLY A 124 3.30 -12.87 9.87
CA GLY A 124 3.86 -13.31 8.59
C GLY A 124 4.98 -12.39 8.08
N ILE A 125 4.81 -11.08 8.25
CA ILE A 125 5.83 -10.09 7.88
C ILE A 125 7.07 -10.22 8.75
N ILE A 126 6.94 -10.35 10.07
CA ILE A 126 8.07 -10.51 10.99
C ILE A 126 8.84 -11.79 10.67
N VAL A 127 8.15 -12.91 10.46
CA VAL A 127 8.80 -14.19 10.13
C VAL A 127 9.56 -14.11 8.80
N THR A 128 8.98 -13.47 7.79
CA THR A 128 9.62 -13.40 6.46
C THR A 128 10.74 -12.36 6.35
N ASN A 129 10.83 -11.43 7.29
CA ASN A 129 11.89 -10.40 7.33
C ASN A 129 12.89 -10.60 8.48
N SER A 130 12.75 -11.66 9.29
CA SER A 130 13.72 -11.98 10.34
C SER A 130 14.86 -12.83 9.77
N ASP A 131 16.10 -12.41 10.02
CA ASP A 131 17.30 -13.18 9.66
C ASP A 131 17.59 -14.35 10.62
N ARG A 132 16.86 -14.43 11.74
CA ARG A 132 17.00 -15.50 12.74
C ARG A 132 15.98 -16.60 12.46
N TRP A 133 16.37 -17.87 12.69
CA TRP A 133 15.42 -18.98 12.71
C TRP A 133 14.33 -18.68 13.74
N SER A 134 13.12 -18.41 13.25
CA SER A 134 11.96 -18.10 14.08
C SER A 134 11.57 -19.34 14.89
N LEU A 135 11.67 -19.27 16.21
CA LEU A 135 11.15 -20.33 17.08
C LEU A 135 9.65 -20.07 17.29
N CYS A 136 8.84 -20.85 16.58
CA CYS A 136 7.39 -20.83 16.74
C CYS A 136 7.03 -21.44 18.09
N ILE A 137 6.60 -20.61 19.05
CA ILE A 137 6.08 -21.07 20.34
C ILE A 137 4.56 -21.07 20.23
N ASP A 138 3.98 -22.27 20.05
CA ASP A 138 2.55 -22.45 19.93
C ASP A 138 1.98 -23.34 21.06
N PRO A 139 1.30 -22.76 22.07
CA PRO A 139 0.59 -23.53 23.08
C PRO A 139 -0.88 -23.86 22.72
N GLN A 140 -1.54 -23.17 21.77
CA GLN A 140 -3.01 -23.29 21.49
C GLN A 140 -3.53 -22.87 20.09
N GLY A 141 -2.66 -22.50 19.14
CA GLY A 141 -2.98 -22.00 17.80
C GLY A 141 -2.74 -20.50 17.60
N GLU A 142 -2.23 -19.77 18.60
CA GLU A 142 -1.86 -18.36 18.50
C GLU A 142 -0.33 -18.21 18.53
N MET A 143 0.23 -17.89 17.36
CA MET A 143 1.67 -17.84 17.12
C MET A 143 2.34 -16.65 17.83
N VAL A 144 3.29 -16.96 18.72
CA VAL A 144 4.25 -16.02 19.32
C VAL A 144 5.67 -16.49 18.93
N PHE A 145 6.54 -15.58 18.45
CA PHE A 145 7.78 -15.96 17.75
C PHE A 145 9.07 -15.49 18.44
N SER A 146 9.77 -16.37 19.18
CA SER A 146 11.09 -16.02 19.72
C SER A 146 12.19 -15.91 18.66
#